data_AF-A0AAC9D3C2-F1
#
_entry.id   AF-A0AAC9D3C2-F1
#
_cell.length_a   1.000
_cell.length_b   1.000
_cell.length_c   1.000
_cell.angle_alpha   90.00
_cell.angle_beta   90.00
_cell.angle_gamma   90.00
#
_symmetry.space_group_name_H-M   'P 1'
#
loop_
_entity.id
_entity.type
_entity.pdbx_description
1 polymer ?
#
loop_
_entity_poly.entity_id
_entity_poly.type
_entity_poly.pdbx_seq_one_letter_code
_entity_poly.pdbx_strand_id
1 'polypeptide(L)'
;MQTQNQIENFLFQGKFDEARECLNNGEKFNEQYLKNNFSQIAAKIIDAKEIDFIEKLIKAGFIETDIYELDSFDQSIFKPLTLYLKDDEDSIAFFKELMSKMDNINDEISDETLLGYFVEKGASPKTVKVLVDDFGANTQYKNNAGENFIYTILNAYGLDPEKVKEYISILLENGVDINEKNIVGTTPLICAVKRNRKELLPFLLENGADPNETDNQENSAFYYAAAEQFSFPMYELLAESSSANFNNINKNGKTLLTEFIRMMSDSEYDLNSLQRLLSDGADLNHCAEYYGNPKSGIDYIVEKKSGILKSVLDSGSVNVNEQDNQGNTILHKVCAFNVNYDAEMAKETYRKVKLLLDQGADISITNDKDETALMLASEDNLKIKTVELLMKQ
;
A
#
# COMPACT_ATOMS: atom_id res chain seq x y z
N MET A 1 60.04 16.53 11.09
CA MET A 1 59.08 15.69 10.37
C MET A 1 57.74 15.94 11.03
N GLN A 2 56.98 16.91 10.52
CA GLN A 2 55.66 17.24 11.05
C GLN A 2 54.74 16.03 10.85
N THR A 3 54.21 15.55 11.96
CA THR A 3 53.24 14.48 12.10
C THR A 3 52.05 14.76 11.19
N GLN A 4 51.99 14.06 10.06
CA GLN A 4 51.18 14.49 8.93
C GLN A 4 49.66 14.52 9.21
N ASN A 5 49.16 13.95 10.32
CA ASN A 5 47.72 13.83 10.65
C ASN A 5 47.44 14.00 12.17
N GLN A 6 48.14 14.91 12.86
CA GLN A 6 48.07 14.99 14.34
C GLN A 6 46.68 15.38 14.85
N ILE A 7 46.07 16.39 14.24
CA ILE A 7 44.71 16.88 14.60
C ILE A 7 43.69 15.76 14.42
N GLU A 8 43.71 15.08 13.27
CA GLU A 8 42.73 14.04 12.94
C GLU A 8 42.84 12.83 13.87
N ASN A 9 44.07 12.46 14.25
CA ASN A 9 44.29 11.40 15.23
C ASN A 9 43.71 11.75 16.60
N PHE A 10 43.83 13.02 17.04
CA PHE A 10 43.21 13.47 18.28
C PHE A 10 41.69 13.47 18.18
N LEU A 11 41.11 13.99 17.10
CA LEU A 11 39.67 13.96 16.85
C LEU A 11 39.11 12.53 16.84
N PHE A 12 39.81 11.61 16.17
CA PHE A 12 39.44 10.19 16.12
C PHE A 12 39.45 9.53 17.51
N GLN A 13 40.34 9.99 18.40
CA GLN A 13 40.44 9.54 19.80
C GLN A 13 39.47 10.28 20.74
N GLY A 14 38.74 11.30 20.28
CA GLY A 14 37.90 12.16 21.13
C GLY A 14 38.69 13.12 22.03
N LYS A 15 39.93 13.44 21.65
CA LYS A 15 40.85 14.35 22.36
C LYS A 15 40.71 15.76 21.81
N PHE A 16 39.56 16.39 22.09
CA PHE A 16 39.17 17.66 21.46
C PHE A 16 40.02 18.85 21.93
N ASP A 17 40.49 18.85 23.16
CA ASP A 17 41.34 19.92 23.68
C ASP A 17 42.73 19.92 23.03
N GLU A 18 43.34 18.75 22.87
CA GLU A 18 44.61 18.62 22.16
C GLU A 18 44.47 18.96 20.68
N ALA A 19 43.36 18.57 20.04
CA ALA A 19 43.05 18.97 18.66
C ALA A 19 42.88 20.49 18.53
N ARG A 20 42.26 21.16 19.53
CA ARG A 20 42.15 22.63 19.57
C ARG A 20 43.51 23.28 19.72
N GLU A 21 44.37 22.76 20.59
CA GLU A 21 45.71 23.31 20.79
C GLU A 21 46.54 23.26 19.50
N CYS A 22 46.52 22.14 18.77
CA CYS A 22 47.16 22.03 17.46
C CYS A 22 46.65 23.10 16.46
N LEU A 23 45.32 23.26 16.35
CA LEU A 23 44.74 24.27 15.44
C LEU A 23 45.09 25.70 15.86
N ASN A 24 45.10 26.01 17.17
CA ASN A 24 45.50 27.31 17.70
C ASN A 24 46.98 27.61 17.47
N ASN A 25 47.82 26.57 17.41
CA ASN A 25 49.24 26.67 17.07
C ASN A 25 49.49 26.82 15.55
N GLY A 26 48.43 26.92 14.73
CA GLY A 26 48.51 27.15 13.30
C GLY A 26 48.69 25.89 12.45
N GLU A 27 48.54 24.70 13.04
CA GLU A 27 48.43 23.46 12.28
C GLU A 27 47.13 23.46 11.44
N LYS A 28 47.15 22.74 10.31
CA LYS A 28 46.01 22.63 9.39
C LYS A 28 45.56 21.19 9.28
N PHE A 29 44.30 20.98 8.94
CA PHE A 29 43.78 19.66 8.64
C PHE A 29 44.54 19.01 7.47
N ASN A 30 44.80 17.71 7.59
CA ASN A 30 45.30 16.89 6.50
C ASN A 30 44.14 16.49 5.60
N GLU A 31 44.10 17.07 4.40
CA GLU A 31 43.00 16.90 3.45
C GLU A 31 42.73 15.43 3.11
N GLN A 32 43.77 14.66 2.78
CA GLN A 32 43.60 13.28 2.33
C GLN A 32 43.20 12.35 3.48
N TYR A 33 43.79 12.53 4.67
CA TYR A 33 43.44 11.72 5.83
C TYR A 33 42.03 12.02 6.31
N LEU A 34 41.66 13.31 6.38
CA LEU A 34 40.33 13.72 6.80
C LEU A 34 39.27 13.21 5.82
N LYS A 35 39.45 13.37 4.50
CA LYS A 35 38.52 12.83 3.50
C LYS A 35 38.31 11.32 3.64
N ASN A 36 39.38 10.55 3.86
CA ASN A 36 39.30 9.10 4.00
C ASN A 36 38.65 8.63 5.31
N ASN A 37 38.62 9.47 6.35
CA ASN A 37 38.14 9.13 7.69
C ASN A 37 37.03 10.07 8.17
N PHE A 38 36.41 10.82 7.25
CA PHE A 38 35.53 11.94 7.61
C PHE A 38 34.34 11.47 8.43
N SER A 39 33.70 10.38 8.00
CA SER A 39 32.53 9.85 8.70
C SER A 39 32.82 9.45 10.15
N GLN A 40 33.98 8.83 10.43
CA GLN A 40 34.36 8.44 11.78
C GLN A 40 34.75 9.64 12.65
N ILE A 41 35.46 10.61 12.06
CA ILE A 41 35.84 11.85 12.76
C ILE A 41 34.58 12.68 13.07
N ALA A 42 33.69 12.85 12.10
CA ALA A 42 32.40 13.51 12.28
C ALA A 42 31.56 12.80 13.35
N ALA A 43 31.52 11.47 13.37
CA ALA A 43 30.82 10.72 14.41
C ALA A 43 31.32 11.06 15.82
N LYS A 44 32.65 11.21 16.01
CA LYS A 44 33.22 11.63 17.29
C LYS A 44 32.83 13.05 17.66
N ILE A 45 32.89 13.98 16.70
CA ILE A 45 32.52 15.37 16.90
C ILE A 45 31.04 15.49 17.27
N ILE A 46 30.15 14.75 16.58
CA ILE A 46 28.70 14.72 16.84
C ILE A 46 28.41 14.14 18.22
N ASP A 47 29.02 13.01 18.58
CA ASP A 47 28.80 12.37 19.89
C ASP A 47 29.21 13.27 21.06
N ALA A 48 30.32 13.99 20.88
CA ALA A 48 30.84 14.96 21.84
C ALA A 48 30.20 16.35 21.74
N LYS A 49 29.39 16.60 20.70
CA LYS A 49 28.66 17.86 20.45
C LYS A 49 29.60 19.07 20.28
N GLU A 50 30.74 18.85 19.66
CA GLU A 50 31.81 19.86 19.55
C GLU A 50 31.61 20.77 18.33
N ILE A 51 30.67 21.71 18.44
CA ILE A 51 30.23 22.56 17.32
C ILE A 51 31.34 23.46 16.75
N ASP A 52 32.32 23.86 17.57
CA ASP A 52 33.43 24.68 17.09
C ASP A 52 34.30 23.93 16.07
N PHE A 53 34.37 22.59 16.13
CA PHE A 53 35.04 21.80 15.10
C PHE A 53 34.24 21.74 13.81
N ILE A 54 32.91 21.68 13.88
CA ILE A 54 32.05 21.80 12.69
C ILE A 54 32.33 23.14 11.98
N GLU A 55 32.36 24.25 12.73
CA GLU A 55 32.67 25.56 12.15
C GLU A 55 34.06 25.62 11.50
N LYS A 56 35.06 25.01 12.13
CA LYS A 56 36.42 24.95 11.58
C LYS A 56 36.48 24.09 10.32
N LEU A 57 35.71 23.00 10.26
CA LEU A 57 35.61 22.13 9.09
C LEU A 57 34.87 22.81 7.93
N ILE A 58 33.81 23.57 8.21
CA ILE A 58 33.13 24.44 7.22
C ILE A 58 34.13 25.47 6.68
N LYS A 59 34.79 26.24 7.55
CA LYS A 59 35.80 27.26 7.14
C LYS A 59 36.96 26.68 6.33
N ALA A 60 37.28 25.41 6.54
CA ALA A 60 38.33 24.70 5.81
C ALA A 60 37.83 23.99 4.53
N GLY A 61 36.53 24.05 4.22
CA GLY A 61 35.93 23.46 3.01
C GLY A 61 35.75 21.94 3.06
N PHE A 62 35.69 21.34 4.26
CA PHE A 62 35.44 19.90 4.43
C PHE A 62 33.98 19.56 4.71
N ILE A 63 33.18 20.56 5.10
CA ILE A 63 31.73 20.47 5.21
C ILE A 63 31.18 21.50 4.23
N GLU A 64 30.49 21.02 3.21
CA GLU A 64 29.74 21.85 2.28
C GLU A 64 28.41 22.27 2.92
N THR A 65 28.10 23.56 2.84
CA THR A 65 26.90 24.19 3.42
C THR A 65 25.84 24.51 2.37
N ASP A 66 26.19 24.47 1.10
CA ASP A 66 25.26 24.55 -0.03
C ASP A 66 24.94 23.15 -0.55
N ILE A 67 23.70 22.67 -0.37
CA ILE A 67 23.32 21.32 -0.82
C ILE A 67 23.48 21.15 -2.33
N TYR A 68 23.34 22.23 -3.11
CA TYR A 68 23.51 22.18 -4.56
C TYR A 68 24.93 21.79 -4.99
N GLU A 69 25.94 22.07 -4.16
CA GLU A 69 27.35 21.75 -4.43
C GLU A 69 27.74 20.33 -3.93
N LEU A 70 26.84 19.62 -3.26
CA LEU A 70 27.10 18.26 -2.81
C LEU A 70 26.97 17.23 -3.95
N ASP A 71 27.97 16.37 -4.09
CA ASP A 71 27.88 15.19 -4.97
C ASP A 71 26.90 14.14 -4.43
N SER A 72 26.79 14.02 -3.10
CA SER A 72 25.96 13.01 -2.43
C SER A 72 25.81 13.30 -0.93
N PHE A 73 24.62 13.05 -0.38
CA PHE A 73 24.39 13.06 1.08
C PHE A 73 25.26 12.03 1.82
N ASP A 74 25.56 10.88 1.22
CA ASP A 74 26.34 9.81 1.86
C ASP A 74 27.81 10.16 2.08
N GLN A 75 28.35 11.16 1.35
CA GLN A 75 29.72 11.66 1.51
C GLN A 75 29.79 12.98 2.28
N SER A 76 28.67 13.41 2.87
CA SER A 76 28.54 14.67 3.59
C SER A 76 28.48 14.46 5.11
N ILE A 77 28.33 15.56 5.86
CA ILE A 77 28.08 15.55 7.31
C ILE A 77 26.73 14.89 7.67
N PHE A 78 25.80 14.81 6.72
CA PHE A 78 24.45 14.30 6.95
C PHE A 78 24.42 12.80 7.26
N LYS A 79 25.27 11.99 6.63
CA LYS A 79 25.35 10.56 6.93
C LYS A 79 25.72 10.27 8.39
N PRO A 80 26.79 10.87 8.95
CA PRO A 80 27.05 10.77 10.38
C PRO A 80 25.90 11.28 11.26
N LEU A 81 25.19 12.34 10.86
CA LEU A 81 24.05 12.86 11.61
C LEU A 81 22.90 11.84 11.67
N THR A 82 22.55 11.20 10.56
CA THR A 82 21.48 10.19 10.55
C THR A 82 21.85 8.92 11.34
N LEU A 83 23.15 8.63 11.52
CA LEU A 83 23.63 7.41 12.17
C LEU A 83 23.98 7.58 13.66
N TYR A 84 24.50 8.72 14.06
CA TYR A 84 25.15 8.89 15.37
C TYR A 84 24.53 9.98 16.26
N LEU A 85 23.66 10.83 15.70
CA LEU A 85 22.98 11.84 16.50
C LEU A 85 21.99 11.16 17.46
N LYS A 86 22.12 11.44 18.75
CA LYS A 86 21.24 10.89 19.79
C LYS A 86 19.95 11.70 19.88
N ASP A 87 18.92 11.08 20.44
CA ASP A 87 17.58 11.69 20.60
C ASP A 87 17.40 12.41 21.96
N ASP A 88 18.46 13.04 22.46
CA ASP A 88 18.48 13.85 23.68
C ASP A 88 18.52 15.36 23.38
N GLU A 89 18.07 16.18 24.33
CA GLU A 89 17.96 17.65 24.17
C GLU A 89 19.28 18.32 23.76
N ASP A 90 20.41 17.88 24.33
CA ASP A 90 21.71 18.44 24.02
C ASP A 90 22.11 18.13 22.56
N SER A 91 21.79 16.92 22.08
CA SER A 91 22.05 16.51 20.70
C SER A 91 21.16 17.26 19.72
N ILE A 92 19.90 17.51 20.07
CA ILE A 92 18.99 18.33 19.28
C ILE A 92 19.44 19.79 19.24
N ALA A 93 19.92 20.36 20.36
CA ALA A 93 20.48 21.70 20.39
C ALA A 93 21.72 21.81 19.50
N PHE A 94 22.63 20.83 19.56
CA PHE A 94 23.78 20.74 18.66
C PHE A 94 23.34 20.68 17.18
N PHE A 95 22.34 19.85 16.86
CA PHE A 95 21.82 19.73 15.50
C PHE A 95 21.24 21.05 15.00
N LYS A 96 20.44 21.74 15.82
CA LYS A 96 19.92 23.08 15.48
C LYS A 96 21.04 24.07 15.23
N GLU A 97 22.07 24.09 16.07
CA GLU A 97 23.20 24.98 15.86
C GLU A 97 23.96 24.67 14.56
N LEU A 98 24.16 23.38 14.24
CA LEU A 98 24.77 22.97 12.97
C LEU A 98 23.91 23.39 11.78
N MET A 99 22.62 23.09 11.79
CA MET A 99 21.70 23.40 10.70
C MET A 99 21.56 24.91 10.48
N SER A 100 21.73 25.74 11.51
CA SER A 100 21.75 27.20 11.37
C SER A 100 22.92 27.76 10.54
N LYS A 101 23.93 26.92 10.25
CA LYS A 101 25.10 27.27 9.43
C LYS A 101 24.97 26.80 7.97
N MET A 102 23.90 26.10 7.61
CA MET A 102 23.65 25.66 6.24
C MET A 102 23.13 26.82 5.39
N ASP A 103 23.61 26.95 4.16
CA ASP A 103 23.21 28.01 3.24
C ASP A 103 21.82 27.73 2.63
N ASN A 104 21.52 26.46 2.34
CA ASN A 104 20.20 25.98 1.98
C ASN A 104 19.99 24.54 2.50
N ILE A 105 18.72 24.12 2.56
CA ILE A 105 18.35 22.75 2.97
C ILE A 105 17.34 22.07 2.02
N ASN A 106 16.86 22.79 1.01
CA ASN A 106 15.74 22.38 0.15
C ASN A 106 16.15 22.07 -1.29
N ASP A 107 17.44 22.20 -1.62
CA ASP A 107 17.94 21.75 -2.92
C ASP A 107 17.99 20.22 -2.98
N GLU A 108 18.08 19.71 -4.21
CA GLU A 108 17.97 18.29 -4.53
C GLU A 108 19.29 17.74 -5.07
N ILE A 109 19.65 16.53 -4.66
CA ILE A 109 20.76 15.77 -5.21
C ILE A 109 20.19 14.50 -5.84
N SER A 110 20.24 14.38 -7.16
CA SER A 110 19.73 13.20 -7.88
C SER A 110 18.29 12.80 -7.49
N ASP A 111 17.37 13.77 -7.47
CA ASP A 111 15.95 13.62 -7.06
C ASP A 111 15.74 13.26 -5.57
N GLU A 112 16.75 13.48 -4.72
CA GLU A 112 16.65 13.30 -3.26
C GLU A 112 16.83 14.64 -2.55
N THR A 113 15.91 14.97 -1.63
CA THR A 113 16.04 16.14 -0.75
C THR A 113 16.68 15.74 0.58
N LEU A 114 17.17 16.72 1.34
CA LEU A 114 17.70 16.46 2.69
C LEU A 114 16.67 15.78 3.61
N LEU A 115 15.41 16.24 3.56
CA LEU A 115 14.32 15.64 4.32
C LEU A 115 14.08 14.18 3.93
N GLY A 116 14.07 13.90 2.61
CA GLY A 116 13.95 12.55 2.07
C GLY A 116 15.06 11.63 2.57
N TYR A 117 16.30 12.11 2.51
CA TYR A 117 17.47 11.39 2.99
C TYR A 117 17.36 11.04 4.49
N PHE A 118 17.01 12.01 5.33
CA PHE A 118 16.87 11.77 6.78
C PHE A 118 15.79 10.74 7.12
N VAL A 119 14.66 10.79 6.41
CA VAL A 119 13.56 9.83 6.54
C VAL A 119 13.98 8.44 6.07
N GLU A 120 14.62 8.33 4.91
CA GLU A 120 15.10 7.04 4.37
C GLU A 120 16.14 6.39 5.29
N LYS A 121 17.10 7.18 5.81
CA LYS A 121 18.12 6.68 6.74
C LYS A 121 17.60 6.42 8.15
N GLY A 122 16.31 6.69 8.42
CA GLY A 122 15.69 6.37 9.69
C GLY A 122 16.13 7.24 10.86
N ALA A 123 16.48 8.51 10.60
CA ALA A 123 16.83 9.50 11.61
C ALA A 123 15.74 9.64 12.69
N SER A 124 16.04 10.16 13.89
CA SER A 124 14.99 10.25 14.91
C SER A 124 13.83 11.16 14.45
N PRO A 125 12.56 10.81 14.76
CA PRO A 125 11.41 11.69 14.44
C PRO A 125 11.58 13.11 14.98
N LYS A 126 12.21 13.31 16.15
CA LYS A 126 12.53 14.66 16.64
C LYS A 126 13.48 15.42 15.71
N THR A 127 14.50 14.76 15.17
CA THR A 127 15.44 15.37 14.22
C THR A 127 14.72 15.77 12.92
N VAL A 128 13.87 14.89 12.41
CA VAL A 128 13.03 15.16 11.23
C VAL A 128 12.08 16.32 11.50
N LYS A 129 11.43 16.35 12.67
CA LYS A 129 10.55 17.45 13.08
C LYS A 129 11.29 18.78 13.17
N VAL A 130 12.52 18.80 13.67
CA VAL A 130 13.36 20.01 13.68
C VAL A 130 13.67 20.50 12.27
N LEU A 131 14.04 19.62 11.34
CA LEU A 131 14.28 20.01 9.94
C LEU A 131 13.05 20.70 9.34
N VAL A 132 11.86 20.17 9.61
CA VAL A 132 10.60 20.70 9.09
C VAL A 132 10.19 21.99 9.82
N ASP A 133 10.01 21.93 11.14
CA ASP A 133 9.37 22.98 11.92
C ASP A 133 10.30 24.18 12.20
N ASP A 134 11.60 23.94 12.44
CA ASP A 134 12.57 25.01 12.76
C ASP A 134 13.27 25.57 11.52
N PHE A 135 13.52 24.74 10.50
CA PHE A 135 14.30 25.13 9.32
C PHE A 135 13.50 25.20 8.02
N GLY A 136 12.24 24.75 8.00
CA GLY A 136 11.38 24.87 6.81
C GLY A 136 11.77 23.90 5.70
N ALA A 137 12.19 22.68 6.05
CA ALA A 137 12.39 21.62 5.07
C ALA A 137 11.08 21.38 4.29
N ASN A 138 11.14 21.41 2.96
CA ASN A 138 9.98 21.36 2.09
C ASN A 138 9.31 19.98 2.15
N THR A 139 8.16 19.89 2.82
CA THR A 139 7.37 18.66 2.93
C THR A 139 6.54 18.33 1.68
N GLN A 140 6.37 19.29 0.77
CA GLN A 140 5.55 19.18 -0.43
C GLN A 140 6.32 18.65 -1.65
N TYR A 141 7.57 18.22 -1.45
CA TYR A 141 8.38 17.61 -2.49
C TYR A 141 7.72 16.35 -3.05
N LYS A 142 7.89 16.15 -4.36
CA LYS A 142 7.48 14.94 -5.07
C LYS A 142 8.59 14.49 -5.99
N ASN A 143 8.87 13.19 -5.99
CA ASN A 143 9.82 12.61 -6.93
C ASN A 143 9.22 12.54 -8.34
N ASN A 144 10.02 12.02 -9.29
CA ASN A 144 9.60 11.83 -10.69
C ASN A 144 8.41 10.86 -10.88
N ALA A 145 8.09 10.03 -9.88
CA ALA A 145 6.88 9.20 -9.87
C ALA A 145 5.66 9.93 -9.28
N GLY A 146 5.78 11.22 -8.96
CA GLY A 146 4.74 12.01 -8.30
C GLY A 146 4.48 11.59 -6.86
N GLU A 147 5.41 10.85 -6.26
CA GLU A 147 5.29 10.34 -4.90
C GLU A 147 5.83 11.37 -3.91
N ASN A 148 5.00 11.75 -2.93
CA ASN A 148 5.43 12.53 -1.77
C ASN A 148 6.12 11.64 -0.71
N PHE A 149 6.58 12.22 0.40
CA PHE A 149 7.33 11.47 1.42
C PHE A 149 6.54 10.33 2.08
N ILE A 150 5.20 10.37 2.10
CA ILE A 150 4.41 9.27 2.67
C ILE A 150 4.68 7.98 1.89
N TYR A 151 4.78 8.04 0.57
CA TYR A 151 5.14 6.88 -0.25
C TYR A 151 6.54 6.37 0.05
N THR A 152 7.53 7.27 0.16
CA THR A 152 8.90 6.91 0.50
C THR A 152 8.95 6.15 1.83
N ILE A 153 8.22 6.64 2.84
CA ILE A 153 8.11 6.01 4.17
C ILE A 153 7.44 4.63 4.07
N LEU A 154 6.34 4.50 3.32
CA LEU A 154 5.63 3.24 3.14
C LEU A 154 6.44 2.20 2.36
N ASN A 155 7.32 2.65 1.45
CA ASN A 155 8.23 1.81 0.67
C ASN A 155 9.53 1.47 1.42
N ALA A 156 9.89 2.24 2.45
CA ALA A 156 11.13 2.04 3.20
C ALA A 156 11.14 0.69 3.94
N TYR A 157 12.28 0.00 3.84
CA TYR A 157 12.51 -1.28 4.51
C TYR A 157 13.16 -1.07 5.87
N GLY A 158 12.71 -1.83 6.88
CA GLY A 158 13.37 -1.87 8.19
C GLY A 158 13.06 -0.71 9.14
N LEU A 159 12.24 0.27 8.74
CA LEU A 159 11.65 1.22 9.69
C LEU A 159 10.60 0.51 10.54
N ASP A 160 10.66 0.71 11.86
CA ASP A 160 9.64 0.20 12.75
C ASP A 160 8.30 0.92 12.52
N PRO A 161 7.14 0.26 12.73
CA PRO A 161 5.84 0.86 12.46
C PRO A 161 5.53 2.14 13.25
N GLU A 162 6.05 2.29 14.47
CA GLU A 162 5.77 3.48 15.29
C GLU A 162 6.53 4.69 14.75
N LYS A 163 7.80 4.53 14.39
CA LYS A 163 8.56 5.57 13.69
C LYS A 163 7.91 5.98 12.37
N VAL A 164 7.39 5.02 11.61
CA VAL A 164 6.64 5.31 10.37
C VAL A 164 5.42 6.18 10.66
N LYS A 165 4.64 5.87 11.70
CA LYS A 165 3.50 6.70 12.12
C LYS A 165 3.95 8.08 12.52
N GLU A 166 5.02 8.21 13.31
CA GLU A 166 5.56 9.51 13.72
C GLU A 166 6.01 10.36 12.52
N TYR A 167 6.69 9.78 11.53
CA TYR A 167 7.05 10.51 10.32
C TYR A 167 5.82 10.98 9.54
N ILE A 168 4.83 10.10 9.35
CA ILE A 168 3.59 10.48 8.65
C ILE A 168 2.87 11.57 9.44
N SER A 169 2.78 11.49 10.77
CA SER A 169 2.20 12.54 11.62
C SER A 169 2.89 13.90 11.42
N ILE A 170 4.23 13.95 11.38
CA ILE A 170 4.97 15.19 11.12
C ILE A 170 4.60 15.79 9.76
N LEU A 171 4.47 14.95 8.72
CA LEU A 171 4.09 15.38 7.38
C LEU A 171 2.64 15.89 7.33
N LEU A 172 1.72 15.21 8.02
CA LEU A 172 0.30 15.60 8.10
C LEU A 172 0.11 16.92 8.87
N GLU A 173 0.83 17.10 9.98
CA GLU A 173 0.87 18.38 10.72
C GLU A 173 1.34 19.54 9.84
N ASN A 174 2.16 19.25 8.83
CA ASN A 174 2.68 20.19 7.85
C ASN A 174 1.93 20.17 6.50
N GLY A 175 0.69 19.67 6.49
CA GLY A 175 -0.26 19.84 5.40
C GLY A 175 -0.03 18.93 4.18
N VAL A 176 0.78 17.88 4.28
CA VAL A 176 0.84 16.84 3.24
C VAL A 176 -0.51 16.11 3.20
N ASP A 177 -1.09 15.98 2.01
CA ASP A 177 -2.37 15.29 1.83
C ASP A 177 -2.20 13.76 1.85
N ILE A 178 -2.88 13.10 2.78
CA ILE A 178 -2.87 11.64 2.99
C ILE A 178 -3.48 10.86 1.80
N ASN A 179 -4.28 11.53 0.96
CA ASN A 179 -4.93 10.93 -0.22
C ASN A 179 -4.30 11.38 -1.53
N GLU A 180 -3.23 12.18 -1.49
CA GLU A 180 -2.58 12.69 -2.69
C GLU A 180 -2.12 11.54 -3.58
N LYS A 181 -2.49 11.58 -4.87
CA LYS A 181 -2.18 10.51 -5.83
C LYS A 181 -0.84 10.73 -6.52
N ASN A 182 -0.11 9.64 -6.73
CA ASN A 182 1.10 9.64 -7.58
C ASN A 182 0.75 9.64 -9.08
N ILE A 183 1.75 9.57 -9.99
CA ILE A 183 1.48 9.67 -11.45
C ILE A 183 0.61 8.54 -12.02
N VAL A 184 0.53 7.40 -11.33
CA VAL A 184 -0.34 6.27 -11.71
C VAL A 184 -1.66 6.25 -10.93
N GLY A 185 -1.98 7.33 -10.22
CA GLY A 185 -3.22 7.46 -9.46
C GLY A 185 -3.22 6.72 -8.12
N THR A 186 -2.17 5.96 -7.79
CA THR A 186 -2.10 5.20 -6.54
C THR A 186 -2.09 6.17 -5.37
N THR A 187 -2.97 6.00 -4.38
CA THR A 187 -2.95 6.73 -3.10
C THR A 187 -1.95 6.09 -2.11
N PRO A 188 -1.54 6.78 -1.04
CA PRO A 188 -0.72 6.19 0.01
C PRO A 188 -1.34 4.93 0.63
N LEU A 189 -2.66 4.91 0.82
CA LEU A 189 -3.36 3.74 1.35
C LEU A 189 -3.30 2.53 0.39
N ILE A 190 -3.48 2.75 -0.92
CA ILE A 190 -3.28 1.70 -1.93
C ILE A 190 -1.82 1.21 -1.89
N CYS A 191 -0.84 2.12 -1.75
CA CYS A 191 0.57 1.74 -1.61
C CYS A 191 0.79 0.82 -0.39
N ALA A 192 0.25 1.19 0.78
CA ALA A 192 0.36 0.38 2.00
C ALA A 192 -0.22 -1.03 1.83
N VAL A 193 -1.40 -1.15 1.19
CA VAL A 193 -2.00 -2.46 0.86
C VAL A 193 -1.10 -3.26 -0.09
N LYS A 194 -0.61 -2.66 -1.18
CA LYS A 194 0.29 -3.33 -2.15
C LYS A 194 1.62 -3.77 -1.55
N ARG A 195 2.09 -3.07 -0.51
CA ARG A 195 3.31 -3.41 0.26
C ARG A 195 3.06 -4.33 1.45
N ASN A 196 1.82 -4.79 1.65
CA ASN A 196 1.43 -5.65 2.78
C ASN A 196 1.76 -5.03 4.16
N ARG A 197 1.63 -3.70 4.28
CA ARG A 197 1.84 -2.93 5.51
C ARG A 197 0.56 -2.84 6.34
N LYS A 198 -0.04 -4.01 6.63
CA LYS A 198 -1.35 -4.13 7.29
C LYS A 198 -1.43 -3.37 8.62
N GLU A 199 -0.33 -3.32 9.36
CA GLU A 199 -0.19 -2.67 10.66
C GLU A 199 -0.31 -1.14 10.61
N LEU A 200 -0.16 -0.55 9.41
CA LEU A 200 -0.30 0.89 9.18
C LEU A 200 -1.68 1.29 8.69
N LEU A 201 -2.51 0.34 8.22
CA LEU A 201 -3.83 0.65 7.67
C LEU A 201 -4.72 1.40 8.67
N PRO A 202 -4.89 0.95 9.94
CA PRO A 202 -5.73 1.67 10.90
C PRO A 202 -5.28 3.12 11.08
N PHE A 203 -3.98 3.35 11.20
CA PHE A 203 -3.43 4.69 11.37
C PHE A 203 -3.68 5.59 10.16
N LEU A 204 -3.51 5.08 8.93
CA LEU A 204 -3.79 5.86 7.72
C LEU A 204 -5.29 6.22 7.63
N LEU A 205 -6.16 5.26 7.94
CA LEU A 205 -7.62 5.45 7.93
C LEU A 205 -8.09 6.45 9.00
N GLU A 206 -7.55 6.35 10.23
CA GLU A 206 -7.81 7.29 11.32
C GLU A 206 -7.40 8.73 10.97
N ASN A 207 -6.40 8.88 10.10
CA ASN A 207 -5.93 10.17 9.59
C ASN A 207 -6.62 10.61 8.27
N GLY A 208 -7.72 9.95 7.89
CA GLY A 208 -8.57 10.38 6.77
C GLY A 208 -8.21 9.81 5.41
N ALA A 209 -7.39 8.76 5.34
CA ALA A 209 -7.19 8.05 4.09
C ALA A 209 -8.49 7.37 3.63
N ASP A 210 -8.88 7.56 2.36
CA ASP A 210 -10.10 6.99 1.79
C ASP A 210 -9.81 5.64 1.10
N PRO A 211 -10.34 4.51 1.60
CA PRO A 211 -10.13 3.20 0.97
C PRO A 211 -10.90 2.99 -0.34
N ASN A 212 -11.84 3.87 -0.69
CA ASN A 212 -12.61 3.83 -1.93
C ASN A 212 -12.01 4.67 -3.06
N GLU A 213 -11.04 5.54 -2.78
CA GLU A 213 -10.27 6.21 -3.83
C GLU A 213 -9.57 5.19 -4.72
N THR A 214 -9.60 5.44 -6.02
CA THR A 214 -9.07 4.51 -7.02
C THR A 214 -7.82 5.03 -7.69
N ASP A 215 -6.96 4.10 -8.10
CA ASP A 215 -5.82 4.40 -8.98
C ASP A 215 -6.25 4.65 -10.44
N ASN A 216 -5.28 4.87 -11.33
CA ASN A 216 -5.57 5.07 -12.76
C ASN A 216 -6.05 3.79 -13.46
N GLN A 217 -6.05 2.63 -12.81
CA GLN A 217 -6.71 1.41 -13.28
C GLN A 217 -8.12 1.27 -12.73
N GLU A 218 -8.60 2.26 -11.98
CA GLU A 218 -9.88 2.24 -11.27
C GLU A 218 -9.93 1.16 -10.18
N ASN A 219 -8.79 0.75 -9.62
CA ASN A 219 -8.74 -0.17 -8.48
C ASN A 219 -8.62 0.60 -7.15
N SER A 220 -9.46 0.26 -6.18
CA SER A 220 -9.41 0.80 -4.81
C SER A 220 -8.56 -0.05 -3.87
N ALA A 221 -8.31 0.44 -2.64
CA ALA A 221 -7.63 -0.34 -1.61
C ALA A 221 -8.38 -1.66 -1.30
N PHE A 222 -9.72 -1.60 -1.28
CA PHE A 222 -10.58 -2.78 -1.14
C PHE A 222 -10.36 -3.80 -2.26
N TYR A 223 -10.28 -3.35 -3.52
CA TYR A 223 -10.03 -4.24 -4.65
C TYR A 223 -8.69 -4.97 -4.50
N TYR A 224 -7.61 -4.24 -4.19
CA TYR A 224 -6.30 -4.85 -4.00
C TYR A 224 -6.27 -5.86 -2.84
N ALA A 225 -6.90 -5.52 -1.72
CA ALA A 225 -6.96 -6.41 -0.56
C ALA A 225 -7.73 -7.70 -0.84
N ALA A 226 -8.97 -7.59 -1.32
CA ALA A 226 -9.86 -8.74 -1.47
C ALA A 226 -9.62 -9.52 -2.78
N ALA A 227 -9.50 -8.84 -3.92
CA ALA A 227 -9.56 -9.47 -5.24
C ALA A 227 -8.20 -9.72 -5.90
N GLU A 228 -7.15 -8.99 -5.51
CA GLU A 228 -5.79 -9.22 -6.04
C GLU A 228 -4.93 -10.05 -5.07
N GLN A 229 -4.93 -9.69 -3.78
CA GLN A 229 -4.11 -10.34 -2.76
C GLN A 229 -4.83 -11.45 -1.97
N PHE A 230 -6.16 -11.54 -2.07
CA PHE A 230 -6.97 -12.48 -1.27
C PHE A 230 -6.74 -12.36 0.25
N SER A 231 -6.43 -11.15 0.71
CA SER A 231 -6.14 -10.82 2.11
C SER A 231 -7.37 -10.23 2.80
N PHE A 232 -8.23 -11.11 3.30
CA PHE A 232 -9.41 -10.70 4.04
C PHE A 232 -9.11 -10.00 5.37
N PRO A 233 -8.02 -10.31 6.10
CA PRO A 233 -7.61 -9.48 7.23
C PRO A 233 -7.36 -8.01 6.86
N MET A 234 -6.82 -7.71 5.68
CA MET A 234 -6.70 -6.32 5.23
C MET A 234 -8.06 -5.74 4.85
N TYR A 235 -8.92 -6.52 4.17
CA TYR A 235 -10.28 -6.09 3.85
C TYR A 235 -11.04 -5.67 5.12
N GLU A 236 -10.97 -6.47 6.19
CA GLU A 236 -11.61 -6.16 7.48
C GLU A 236 -11.10 -4.86 8.08
N LEU A 237 -9.77 -4.63 8.08
CA LEU A 237 -9.20 -3.36 8.57
C LEU A 237 -9.68 -2.15 7.75
N LEU A 238 -9.83 -2.30 6.43
CA LEU A 238 -10.38 -1.23 5.59
C LEU A 238 -11.87 -1.02 5.88
N ALA A 239 -12.62 -2.11 6.07
CA ALA A 239 -14.07 -2.11 6.32
C ALA A 239 -14.45 -1.52 7.69
N GLU A 240 -13.51 -1.41 8.64
CA GLU A 240 -13.70 -0.69 9.91
C GLU A 240 -13.96 0.81 9.71
N SER A 241 -13.46 1.39 8.62
CA SER A 241 -13.57 2.84 8.35
C SER A 241 -14.77 3.21 7.46
N SER A 242 -15.09 2.36 6.47
CA SER A 242 -16.15 2.61 5.49
C SER A 242 -16.51 1.33 4.73
N SER A 243 -17.68 1.28 4.09
CA SER A 243 -18.05 0.17 3.19
C SER A 243 -17.35 0.28 1.85
N ALA A 244 -17.01 -0.87 1.26
CA ALA A 244 -16.46 -0.93 -0.08
C ALA A 244 -17.47 -0.51 -1.16
N ASN A 245 -17.01 0.22 -2.17
CA ASN A 245 -17.80 0.48 -3.37
C ASN A 245 -17.78 -0.75 -4.32
N PHE A 246 -18.76 -1.64 -4.15
CA PHE A 246 -18.89 -2.86 -4.96
C PHE A 246 -19.29 -2.63 -6.43
N ASN A 247 -19.84 -1.45 -6.74
CA ASN A 247 -20.31 -1.10 -8.08
C ASN A 247 -19.21 -0.45 -8.94
N ASN A 248 -18.01 -0.26 -8.39
CA ASN A 248 -16.89 0.20 -9.18
C ASN A 248 -16.45 -0.90 -10.16
N ILE A 249 -16.40 -0.54 -11.44
CA ILE A 249 -15.86 -1.37 -12.52
C ILE A 249 -14.52 -0.78 -12.89
N ASN A 250 -13.47 -1.59 -12.83
CA ASN A 250 -12.13 -1.15 -13.16
C ASN A 250 -11.90 -1.12 -14.69
N LYS A 251 -10.73 -0.61 -15.13
CA LYS A 251 -10.41 -0.53 -16.58
C LYS A 251 -10.32 -1.87 -17.32
N ASN A 252 -10.28 -2.98 -16.59
CA ASN A 252 -10.32 -4.33 -17.16
C ASN A 252 -11.74 -4.91 -17.22
N GLY A 253 -12.76 -4.08 -16.94
CA GLY A 253 -14.15 -4.52 -16.91
C GLY A 253 -14.48 -5.41 -15.71
N LYS A 254 -13.79 -5.26 -14.58
CA LYS A 254 -13.97 -6.11 -13.40
C LYS A 254 -14.46 -5.31 -12.20
N THR A 255 -15.34 -5.91 -11.42
CA THR A 255 -15.71 -5.42 -10.08
C THR A 255 -14.92 -6.20 -9.03
N LEU A 256 -14.83 -5.67 -7.80
CA LEU A 256 -14.23 -6.39 -6.68
C LEU A 256 -14.87 -7.77 -6.51
N LEU A 257 -16.20 -7.85 -6.49
CA LEU A 257 -16.93 -9.10 -6.25
C LEU A 257 -16.72 -10.11 -7.39
N THR A 258 -16.83 -9.68 -8.65
CA THR A 258 -16.67 -10.59 -9.80
C THR A 258 -15.26 -11.16 -9.87
N GLU A 259 -14.24 -10.35 -9.62
CA GLU A 259 -12.85 -10.82 -9.62
C GLU A 259 -12.57 -11.74 -8.43
N PHE A 260 -13.08 -11.41 -7.23
CA PHE A 260 -13.00 -12.28 -6.06
C PHE A 260 -13.60 -13.65 -6.35
N ILE A 261 -14.85 -13.70 -6.82
CA ILE A 261 -15.53 -14.96 -7.13
C ILE A 261 -14.77 -15.71 -8.22
N ARG A 262 -14.32 -15.05 -9.29
CA ARG A 262 -13.58 -15.70 -10.39
C ARG A 262 -12.38 -16.48 -9.87
N MET A 263 -11.62 -15.91 -8.94
CA MET A 263 -10.35 -16.45 -8.46
C MET A 263 -10.47 -17.32 -7.20
N MET A 264 -11.53 -17.18 -6.40
CA MET A 264 -11.71 -17.95 -5.15
C MET A 264 -11.79 -19.47 -5.39
N SER A 265 -11.39 -20.24 -4.37
CA SER A 265 -11.61 -21.68 -4.26
C SER A 265 -12.90 -22.01 -3.49
N ASP A 266 -13.15 -23.30 -3.22
CA ASP A 266 -14.25 -23.79 -2.37
C ASP A 266 -13.84 -23.99 -0.90
N SER A 267 -12.76 -23.34 -0.46
CA SER A 267 -12.30 -23.39 0.93
C SER A 267 -13.24 -22.65 1.89
N GLU A 268 -13.30 -23.08 3.15
CA GLU A 268 -14.13 -22.43 4.18
C GLU A 268 -13.76 -20.95 4.36
N TYR A 269 -12.47 -20.61 4.27
CA TYR A 269 -12.00 -19.22 4.33
C TYR A 269 -12.56 -18.36 3.19
N ASP A 270 -12.51 -18.87 1.95
CA ASP A 270 -13.03 -18.16 0.78
C ASP A 270 -14.55 -18.03 0.81
N LEU A 271 -15.25 -19.06 1.27
CA LEU A 271 -16.71 -19.04 1.44
C LEU A 271 -17.14 -18.02 2.51
N ASN A 272 -16.44 -17.98 3.65
CA ASN A 272 -16.70 -16.98 4.70
C ASN A 272 -16.39 -15.56 4.21
N SER A 273 -15.31 -15.41 3.43
CA SER A 273 -14.94 -14.14 2.80
C SER A 273 -16.03 -13.68 1.82
N LEU A 274 -16.53 -14.58 0.94
CA LEU A 274 -17.65 -14.29 0.05
C LEU A 274 -18.89 -13.86 0.83
N GLN A 275 -19.27 -14.61 1.86
CA GLN A 275 -20.42 -14.28 2.69
C GLN A 275 -20.29 -12.90 3.34
N ARG A 276 -19.08 -12.54 3.78
CA ARG A 276 -18.84 -11.21 4.33
C ARG A 276 -18.97 -10.10 3.28
N LEU A 277 -18.41 -10.27 2.07
CA LEU A 277 -18.60 -9.29 0.99
C LEU A 277 -20.09 -9.09 0.67
N LEU A 278 -20.87 -10.16 0.61
CA LEU A 278 -22.32 -10.09 0.39
C LEU A 278 -23.04 -9.35 1.53
N SER A 279 -22.68 -9.64 2.78
CA SER A 279 -23.28 -8.92 3.93
C SER A 279 -22.91 -7.45 3.98
N ASP A 280 -21.77 -7.06 3.41
CA ASP A 280 -21.35 -5.67 3.28
C ASP A 280 -22.04 -4.94 2.11
N GLY A 281 -22.90 -5.63 1.36
CA GLY A 281 -23.73 -5.06 0.30
C GLY A 281 -23.26 -5.35 -1.12
N ALA A 282 -22.37 -6.32 -1.32
CA ALA A 282 -21.98 -6.73 -2.66
C ALA A 282 -23.14 -7.41 -3.41
N ASP A 283 -23.46 -6.92 -4.60
CA ASP A 283 -24.54 -7.45 -5.44
C ASP A 283 -24.00 -8.47 -6.47
N LEU A 284 -24.54 -9.69 -6.45
CA LEU A 284 -24.18 -10.76 -7.37
C LEU A 284 -24.71 -10.54 -8.79
N ASN A 285 -25.74 -9.72 -8.97
CA ASN A 285 -26.35 -9.42 -10.27
C ASN A 285 -25.64 -8.26 -10.97
N HIS A 286 -24.81 -7.49 -10.26
CA HIS A 286 -24.04 -6.42 -10.86
C HIS A 286 -23.02 -7.00 -11.87
N CYS A 287 -23.19 -6.63 -13.13
CA CYS A 287 -22.41 -7.14 -14.24
C CYS A 287 -21.13 -6.33 -14.44
N ALA A 288 -20.05 -7.04 -14.77
CA ALA A 288 -18.80 -6.48 -15.26
C ALA A 288 -18.51 -7.04 -16.67
N GLU A 289 -17.74 -6.34 -17.49
CA GLU A 289 -17.47 -6.77 -18.88
C GLU A 289 -16.41 -7.88 -18.94
N TYR A 290 -16.74 -9.00 -19.60
CA TYR A 290 -15.82 -10.12 -19.83
C TYR A 290 -15.85 -10.52 -21.31
N TYR A 291 -14.75 -10.25 -22.03
CA TYR A 291 -14.65 -10.46 -23.49
C TYR A 291 -15.83 -9.84 -24.26
N GLY A 292 -16.20 -8.60 -23.95
CA GLY A 292 -17.30 -7.90 -24.62
C GLY A 292 -18.70 -8.30 -24.20
N ASN A 293 -18.85 -9.20 -23.21
CA ASN A 293 -20.14 -9.66 -22.72
C ASN A 293 -20.31 -9.31 -21.23
N PRO A 294 -21.51 -8.88 -20.79
CA PRO A 294 -21.78 -8.68 -19.38
C PRO A 294 -21.71 -10.03 -18.65
N LYS A 295 -20.98 -10.05 -17.53
CA LYS A 295 -20.82 -11.22 -16.67
C LYS A 295 -20.94 -10.82 -15.20
N SER A 296 -21.95 -11.37 -14.55
CA SER A 296 -22.30 -11.12 -13.14
C SER A 296 -21.60 -12.11 -12.19
N GLY A 297 -21.68 -11.83 -10.89
CA GLY A 297 -21.26 -12.80 -9.86
C GLY A 297 -22.03 -14.12 -9.96
N ILE A 298 -23.32 -14.07 -10.30
CA ILE A 298 -24.14 -15.27 -10.56
C ILE A 298 -23.55 -16.11 -11.69
N ASP A 299 -23.14 -15.48 -12.81
CA ASP A 299 -22.57 -16.20 -13.95
C ASP A 299 -21.27 -16.93 -13.56
N TYR A 300 -20.42 -16.34 -12.73
CA TYR A 300 -19.24 -17.01 -12.20
C TYR A 300 -19.57 -18.15 -11.22
N ILE A 301 -20.59 -17.99 -10.37
CA ILE A 301 -21.02 -19.06 -9.43
C ILE A 301 -21.55 -20.27 -10.20
N VAL A 302 -22.30 -20.04 -11.28
CA VAL A 302 -22.84 -21.11 -12.14
C VAL A 302 -21.73 -21.94 -12.78
N GLU A 303 -20.56 -21.38 -13.06
CA GLU A 303 -19.41 -22.10 -13.61
C GLU A 303 -18.67 -22.95 -12.58
N LYS A 304 -18.86 -22.70 -11.27
CA LYS A 304 -18.11 -23.36 -10.19
C LYS A 304 -18.86 -24.53 -9.55
N LYS A 305 -18.26 -25.19 -8.56
CA LYS A 305 -18.89 -26.29 -7.81
C LYS A 305 -20.10 -25.80 -7.01
N SER A 306 -21.08 -26.69 -6.81
CA SER A 306 -22.33 -26.43 -6.12
C SER A 306 -22.15 -25.99 -4.66
N GLY A 307 -21.00 -26.28 -4.04
CA GLY A 307 -20.68 -25.83 -2.69
C GLY A 307 -20.65 -24.31 -2.54
N ILE A 308 -20.19 -23.58 -3.57
CA ILE A 308 -20.17 -22.12 -3.56
C ILE A 308 -21.59 -21.57 -3.67
N LEU A 309 -22.41 -22.11 -4.59
CA LEU A 309 -23.82 -21.74 -4.69
C LEU A 309 -24.55 -22.01 -3.37
N LYS A 310 -24.29 -23.16 -2.74
CA LYS A 310 -24.88 -23.48 -1.44
C LYS A 310 -24.53 -22.41 -0.39
N SER A 311 -23.26 -22.04 -0.27
CA SER A 311 -22.82 -21.01 0.70
C SER A 311 -23.48 -19.64 0.46
N VAL A 312 -23.68 -19.27 -0.81
CA VAL A 312 -24.39 -18.05 -1.20
C VAL A 312 -25.87 -18.13 -0.82
N LEU A 313 -26.54 -19.25 -1.09
CA LEU A 313 -27.94 -19.45 -0.71
C LEU A 313 -28.14 -19.47 0.81
N ASP A 314 -27.25 -20.15 1.53
CA ASP A 314 -27.27 -20.24 2.99
C ASP A 314 -27.09 -18.86 3.67
N SER A 315 -26.51 -17.88 2.97
CA SER A 315 -26.39 -16.50 3.46
C SER A 315 -27.73 -15.75 3.52
N GLY A 316 -28.76 -16.21 2.80
CA GLY A 316 -30.04 -15.52 2.65
C GLY A 316 -29.98 -14.20 1.86
N SER A 317 -28.82 -13.84 1.30
CA SER A 317 -28.61 -12.56 0.60
C SER A 317 -29.08 -12.57 -0.86
N VAL A 318 -29.64 -13.69 -1.34
CA VAL A 318 -29.98 -13.87 -2.76
C VAL A 318 -31.44 -14.20 -2.94
N ASN A 319 -32.11 -13.41 -3.77
CA ASN A 319 -33.43 -13.75 -4.30
C ASN A 319 -33.26 -14.73 -5.49
N VAL A 320 -33.58 -16.01 -5.27
CA VAL A 320 -33.44 -17.07 -6.29
C VAL A 320 -34.33 -16.87 -7.52
N ASN A 321 -35.34 -16.00 -7.42
CA ASN A 321 -36.30 -15.71 -8.49
C ASN A 321 -36.10 -14.33 -9.11
N GLU A 322 -35.06 -13.60 -8.73
CA GLU A 322 -34.71 -12.34 -9.38
C GLU A 322 -34.30 -12.59 -10.84
N GLN A 323 -34.83 -11.77 -11.75
CA GLN A 323 -34.55 -11.84 -13.18
C GLN A 323 -33.53 -10.77 -13.55
N ASP A 324 -32.51 -11.15 -14.33
CA ASP A 324 -31.59 -10.20 -14.94
C ASP A 324 -32.26 -9.41 -16.08
N ASN A 325 -31.50 -8.53 -16.75
CA ASN A 325 -31.99 -7.71 -17.86
C ASN A 325 -32.42 -8.50 -19.11
N GLN A 326 -32.26 -9.82 -19.13
CA GLN A 326 -32.72 -10.72 -20.19
C GLN A 326 -33.85 -11.65 -19.70
N GLY A 327 -34.40 -11.38 -18.51
CA GLY A 327 -35.43 -12.20 -17.89
C GLY A 327 -34.90 -13.50 -17.27
N ASN A 328 -33.59 -13.74 -17.22
CA ASN A 328 -33.06 -15.00 -16.69
C ASN A 328 -32.95 -14.95 -15.16
N THR A 329 -33.49 -15.96 -14.49
CA THR A 329 -33.18 -16.24 -13.08
C THR A 329 -31.88 -17.04 -12.94
N ILE A 330 -31.35 -17.19 -11.73
CA ILE A 330 -30.23 -18.11 -11.49
C ILE A 330 -30.55 -19.54 -11.93
N LEU A 331 -31.81 -19.97 -11.82
CA LEU A 331 -32.25 -21.29 -12.29
C LEU A 331 -32.12 -21.40 -13.82
N HIS A 332 -32.51 -20.36 -14.57
CA HIS A 332 -32.29 -20.31 -16.02
C HIS A 332 -30.80 -20.44 -16.36
N LYS A 333 -29.94 -19.66 -15.69
CA LYS A 333 -28.49 -19.66 -15.93
C LYS A 333 -27.86 -21.03 -15.62
N VAL A 334 -28.23 -21.67 -14.50
CA VAL A 334 -27.78 -23.03 -14.17
C VAL A 334 -28.22 -24.04 -15.23
N CYS A 335 -29.46 -23.97 -15.69
CA CYS A 335 -30.00 -24.91 -16.68
C CYS A 335 -29.40 -24.69 -18.08
N ALA A 336 -29.14 -23.45 -18.48
CA ALA A 336 -28.50 -23.10 -19.75
C ALA A 336 -27.00 -23.40 -19.80
N PHE A 337 -26.33 -23.53 -18.65
CA PHE A 337 -24.88 -23.72 -18.59
C PHE A 337 -24.41 -24.93 -19.41
N ASN A 338 -23.57 -24.71 -20.41
CA ASN A 338 -23.08 -25.78 -21.29
C ASN A 338 -22.06 -26.65 -20.56
N VAL A 339 -22.38 -27.94 -20.36
CA VAL A 339 -21.50 -28.86 -19.63
C VAL A 339 -20.39 -29.45 -20.51
N ASN A 340 -20.30 -29.08 -21.79
CA ASN A 340 -19.25 -29.50 -22.74
C ASN A 340 -18.98 -31.00 -22.76
N TYR A 341 -20.05 -31.80 -22.73
CA TYR A 341 -20.00 -33.26 -22.66
C TYR A 341 -19.34 -33.85 -21.40
N ASP A 342 -19.17 -33.06 -20.33
CA ASP A 342 -18.61 -33.48 -19.05
C ASP A 342 -19.73 -33.97 -18.09
N ALA A 343 -19.66 -35.27 -17.75
CA ALA A 343 -20.63 -35.91 -16.87
C ALA A 343 -20.59 -35.41 -15.42
N GLU A 344 -19.44 -34.96 -14.91
CA GLU A 344 -19.38 -34.35 -13.56
C GLU A 344 -19.99 -32.95 -13.57
N MET A 345 -19.79 -32.16 -14.62
CA MET A 345 -20.45 -30.85 -14.75
C MET A 345 -21.98 -30.98 -14.86
N ALA A 346 -22.48 -32.04 -15.50
CA ALA A 346 -23.91 -32.37 -15.49
C ALA A 346 -24.42 -32.73 -14.08
N LYS A 347 -23.63 -33.45 -13.27
CA LYS A 347 -23.97 -33.73 -11.87
C LYS A 347 -23.94 -32.47 -11.00
N GLU A 348 -22.96 -31.58 -11.22
CA GLU A 348 -22.91 -30.26 -10.57
C GLU A 348 -24.15 -29.43 -10.91
N THR A 349 -24.57 -29.44 -12.16
CA THR A 349 -25.82 -28.78 -12.61
C THR A 349 -27.02 -29.34 -11.86
N TYR A 350 -27.16 -30.68 -11.79
CA TYR A 350 -28.24 -31.33 -11.03
C TYR A 350 -28.23 -30.94 -9.54
N ARG A 351 -27.04 -30.92 -8.90
CA ARG A 351 -26.87 -30.51 -7.50
C ARG A 351 -27.33 -29.06 -7.28
N LYS A 352 -26.95 -28.15 -8.18
CA LYS A 352 -27.34 -26.73 -8.12
C LYS A 352 -28.84 -26.55 -8.29
N VAL A 353 -29.46 -27.22 -9.27
CA VAL A 353 -30.93 -27.17 -9.45
C VAL A 353 -31.65 -27.65 -8.20
N LYS A 354 -31.20 -28.74 -7.59
CA LYS A 354 -31.77 -29.20 -6.32
C LYS A 354 -31.70 -28.14 -5.22
N LEU A 355 -30.53 -27.52 -5.03
CA LEU A 355 -30.35 -26.45 -4.05
C LEU A 355 -31.29 -25.26 -4.29
N LEU A 356 -31.47 -24.86 -5.55
CA LEU A 356 -32.36 -23.76 -5.92
C LEU A 356 -33.83 -24.08 -5.65
N LEU A 357 -34.26 -25.30 -5.99
CA LEU A 357 -35.62 -25.77 -5.70
C LEU A 357 -35.89 -25.86 -4.19
N ASP A 358 -34.92 -26.37 -3.42
CA ASP A 358 -35.00 -26.41 -1.95
C ASP A 358 -35.14 -24.99 -1.35
N GLN A 359 -34.68 -23.96 -2.06
CA GLN A 359 -34.81 -22.53 -1.70
C GLN A 359 -36.01 -21.82 -2.37
N GLY A 360 -36.91 -22.57 -3.01
CA GLY A 360 -38.14 -22.01 -3.59
C GLY A 360 -37.98 -21.34 -4.95
N ALA A 361 -37.02 -21.77 -5.76
CA ALA A 361 -36.92 -21.33 -7.15
C ALA A 361 -38.18 -21.72 -7.94
N ASP A 362 -38.80 -20.74 -8.60
CA ASP A 362 -40.00 -20.92 -9.41
C ASP A 362 -39.61 -21.39 -10.82
N ILE A 363 -40.02 -22.62 -11.15
CA ILE A 363 -39.74 -23.26 -12.43
C ILE A 363 -40.57 -22.71 -13.59
N SER A 364 -41.62 -21.94 -13.29
CA SER A 364 -42.59 -21.43 -14.26
C SER A 364 -42.22 -20.06 -14.84
N ILE A 365 -41.28 -19.35 -14.21
CA ILE A 365 -40.75 -18.09 -14.73
C ILE A 365 -40.15 -18.33 -16.12
N THR A 366 -40.44 -17.43 -17.06
CA THR A 366 -39.86 -17.41 -18.39
C THR A 366 -38.91 -16.23 -18.55
N ASN A 367 -37.84 -16.41 -19.32
CA ASN A 367 -36.98 -15.31 -19.76
C ASN A 367 -37.61 -14.51 -20.92
N ASP A 368 -36.89 -13.51 -21.44
CA ASP A 368 -37.38 -12.65 -22.54
C ASP A 368 -37.58 -13.39 -23.88
N LYS A 369 -37.18 -14.66 -23.97
CA LYS A 369 -37.39 -15.55 -25.12
C LYS A 369 -38.52 -16.56 -24.90
N ASP A 370 -39.32 -16.37 -23.85
CA ASP A 370 -40.37 -17.29 -23.40
C ASP A 370 -39.84 -18.69 -23.02
N GLU A 371 -38.55 -18.81 -22.66
CA GLU A 371 -37.93 -20.07 -22.27
C GLU A 371 -38.03 -20.26 -20.76
N THR A 372 -38.49 -21.42 -20.31
CA THR A 372 -38.38 -21.82 -18.89
C THR A 372 -37.04 -22.52 -18.63
N ALA A 373 -36.66 -22.65 -17.35
CA ALA A 373 -35.50 -23.44 -16.96
C ALA A 373 -35.53 -24.90 -17.46
N LEU A 374 -36.72 -25.51 -17.54
CA LEU A 374 -36.90 -26.86 -18.10
C LEU A 374 -36.56 -26.92 -19.59
N MET A 375 -36.96 -25.91 -20.37
CA MET A 375 -36.65 -25.82 -21.81
C MET A 375 -35.13 -25.76 -22.02
N LEU A 376 -34.45 -24.86 -21.30
CA LEU A 376 -32.99 -24.70 -21.37
C LEU A 376 -32.24 -25.98 -20.97
N ALA A 377 -32.69 -26.66 -19.91
CA ALA A 377 -32.07 -27.93 -19.49
C ALA A 377 -32.25 -29.06 -20.52
N SER A 378 -33.31 -29.02 -21.32
CA SER A 378 -33.64 -30.06 -22.31
C SER A 378 -32.78 -30.00 -23.58
N GLU A 379 -32.03 -28.92 -23.79
CA GLU A 379 -31.13 -28.78 -24.94
C GLU A 379 -29.88 -29.65 -24.84
N ASP A 380 -29.59 -30.22 -23.67
CA ASP A 380 -28.39 -31.02 -23.40
C ASP A 380 -28.76 -32.42 -22.84
N ASN A 381 -28.47 -33.45 -23.63
CA ASN A 381 -28.79 -34.84 -23.31
C ASN A 381 -28.12 -35.35 -22.01
N LEU A 382 -27.01 -34.75 -21.57
CA LEU A 382 -26.37 -35.13 -20.31
C LEU A 382 -27.14 -34.65 -19.08
N LYS A 383 -28.05 -33.68 -19.24
CA LYS A 383 -28.85 -33.10 -18.15
C LYS A 383 -30.19 -33.83 -17.94
N ILE A 384 -30.36 -35.06 -18.45
CA ILE A 384 -31.63 -35.81 -18.33
C ILE A 384 -32.14 -35.93 -16.89
N LYS A 385 -31.23 -36.08 -15.92
CA LYS A 385 -31.62 -36.11 -14.49
C LYS A 385 -32.10 -34.76 -13.97
N THR A 386 -31.55 -33.67 -14.48
CA THR A 386 -32.02 -32.31 -14.17
C THR A 386 -33.42 -32.09 -14.77
N VAL A 387 -33.65 -32.52 -16.01
CA VAL A 387 -34.97 -32.48 -16.66
C VAL A 387 -36.00 -33.30 -15.87
N GLU A 388 -35.67 -34.54 -15.51
CA GLU A 388 -36.53 -35.40 -14.67
C GLU A 388 -36.85 -34.75 -13.31
N LEU A 389 -35.93 -33.96 -12.75
CA LEU A 389 -36.13 -33.27 -11.46
C LEU A 389 -37.09 -32.09 -11.61
N LEU A 390 -36.91 -31.27 -12.64
CA LEU A 390 -37.75 -30.10 -12.91
C LEU A 390 -39.20 -30.48 -13.28
N MET A 391 -39.42 -31.62 -13.93
CA MET A 391 -40.77 -32.12 -14.26
C MET A 391 -41.57 -32.65 -13.05
N LYS A 392 -40.92 -32.87 -11.91
CA LYS A 392 -41.55 -33.47 -10.71
C LYS A 392 -42.03 -32.44 -9.69
N GLN A 393 -41.58 -31.20 -9.81
CA GLN A 393 -42.06 -30.07 -9.02
C GLN A 393 -43.35 -29.55 -9.65
#